data_AF-S4GU56-F1
#
_entry.id   AF-S4GU56-F1
#
_cell.length_a   1.000
_cell.length_b   1.000
_cell.length_c   1.000
_cell.angle_alpha   90.00
_cell.angle_beta   90.00
_cell.angle_gamma   90.00
#
_symmetry.space_group_name_H-M   'P 1'
#
loop_
_entity.id
_entity.type
_entity.pdbx_description
1 polymer ?
#
loop_
_entity_poly.entity_id
_entity_poly.type
_entity_poly.pdbx_seq_one_letter_code
_entity_poly.pdbx_strand_id
1 'polypeptide(L)'
;MHVRVGRYGPYLEDTKNLDEEGNARRASIPSTLAPDELSEQVARDLIENNSDGPRVLGTDPQTGGSVEVRNGRFGAYVALVEASDEASGEDKSQATDDSAKTGAKSSAKSSAKSKKTAKAKPKMASLFKTMDPATITLQDALKLLNLPRLVGVVEEVDEQGEVKRARIEANNGRYGPYLTKTYERT
;
A
#
# COMPACT_ATOMS: atom_id res chain seq x y z
N MET A 1 -23.74 -0.65 -16.13
CA MET A 1 -22.54 -1.23 -15.51
C MET A 1 -21.77 -2.02 -16.55
N HIS A 2 -20.51 -1.69 -16.74
CA HIS A 2 -19.62 -2.27 -17.73
C HIS A 2 -18.36 -2.79 -17.04
N VAL A 3 -17.81 -3.90 -17.54
CA VAL A 3 -16.46 -4.35 -17.19
C VAL A 3 -15.53 -3.91 -18.30
N ARG A 4 -14.48 -3.17 -17.94
CA ARG A 4 -13.44 -2.70 -18.86
C ARG A 4 -12.09 -3.22 -18.40
N VAL A 5 -11.12 -3.21 -19.31
CA VAL A 5 -9.73 -3.56 -19.00
C VAL A 5 -8.87 -2.32 -19.23
N GLY A 6 -8.19 -1.88 -18.17
CA GLY A 6 -7.31 -0.72 -18.20
C GLY A 6 -5.86 -1.12 -17.92
N ARG A 7 -4.99 -0.10 -17.79
CA ARG A 7 -3.57 -0.27 -17.48
C ARG A 7 -3.30 -1.07 -16.19
N TYR A 8 -4.25 -1.03 -15.25
CA TYR A 8 -4.12 -1.62 -13.91
C TYR A 8 -4.94 -2.90 -13.71
N GLY A 9 -5.55 -3.43 -14.78
CA GLY A 9 -6.38 -4.63 -14.74
C GLY A 9 -7.86 -4.37 -15.06
N PRO A 10 -8.73 -5.38 -14.85
CA PRO A 10 -10.16 -5.24 -15.06
C PRO A 10 -10.80 -4.31 -14.01
N TYR A 11 -11.74 -3.48 -14.45
CA TYR A 11 -12.47 -2.54 -13.58
C TYR A 11 -13.93 -2.43 -14.01
N LEU A 12 -14.79 -2.14 -13.03
CA LEU A 12 -16.19 -1.80 -13.20
C LEU A 12 -16.32 -0.31 -13.51
N GLU A 13 -17.24 0.02 -14.40
CA GLU A 13 -17.68 1.38 -14.69
C GLU A 13 -19.20 1.42 -14.68
N ASP A 14 -19.78 2.31 -13.86
CA ASP A 14 -21.20 2.59 -13.89
C ASP A 14 -21.48 3.96 -14.52
N THR A 15 -22.02 3.89 -15.74
CA THR A 15 -22.45 5.05 -16.53
C THR A 15 -23.89 5.47 -16.23
N LYS A 16 -24.64 4.69 -15.44
CA LYS A 16 -26.03 5.00 -15.08
C LYS A 16 -26.14 5.70 -13.73
N ASN A 17 -25.35 5.27 -12.75
CA ASN A 17 -25.28 5.91 -11.43
C ASN A 17 -23.99 6.73 -11.34
N LEU A 18 -24.10 8.02 -11.64
CA LEU A 18 -22.97 8.95 -11.58
C LEU A 18 -22.70 9.37 -10.13
N ASP A 19 -21.48 9.86 -9.87
CA ASP A 19 -21.12 10.48 -8.60
C ASP A 19 -21.69 11.91 -8.45
N GLU A 20 -21.39 12.55 -7.31
CA GLU A 20 -21.81 13.92 -7.00
C GLU A 20 -21.31 14.96 -8.02
N GLU A 21 -20.26 14.62 -8.77
CA GLU A 21 -19.61 15.46 -9.79
C GLU A 21 -20.12 15.16 -11.21
N GLY A 22 -21.04 14.21 -11.37
CA GLY A 22 -21.57 13.79 -12.66
C GLY A 22 -20.60 12.96 -13.50
N ASN A 23 -19.61 12.32 -12.87
CA ASN A 23 -18.70 11.37 -13.50
C ASN A 23 -19.17 9.93 -13.30
N ALA A 24 -18.77 9.04 -14.22
CA ALA A 24 -19.06 7.62 -14.09
C ALA A 24 -18.26 7.04 -12.91
N ARG A 25 -18.96 6.36 -11.99
CA ARG A 25 -18.32 5.69 -10.87
C ARG A 25 -17.52 4.48 -11.35
N ARG A 26 -16.33 4.27 -10.78
CA ARG A 26 -15.40 3.23 -11.22
C ARG A 26 -14.85 2.46 -10.04
N ALA A 27 -14.69 1.16 -10.14
CA ALA A 27 -14.03 0.35 -9.11
C ALA A 27 -13.18 -0.75 -9.72
N SER A 28 -11.99 -1.00 -9.17
CA SER A 28 -11.14 -2.09 -9.64
C SER A 28 -11.70 -3.45 -9.21
N ILE A 29 -11.67 -4.43 -10.12
CA ILE A 29 -12.07 -5.80 -9.81
C ILE A 29 -10.83 -6.52 -9.24
N PRO A 30 -10.91 -7.06 -8.02
CA PRO A 30 -9.78 -7.78 -7.43
C PRO A 30 -9.49 -9.03 -8.25
N SER A 31 -8.21 -9.35 -8.43
CA SER A 31 -7.78 -10.52 -9.21
C SER A 31 -8.16 -11.87 -8.59
N THR A 32 -8.62 -11.87 -7.34
CA THR A 32 -9.11 -13.05 -6.63
C THR A 32 -10.59 -13.31 -6.86
N LEU A 33 -11.34 -12.33 -7.38
CA LEU A 33 -12.76 -12.51 -7.68
C LEU A 33 -12.89 -13.20 -9.04
N ALA A 34 -13.57 -14.34 -9.05
CA ALA A 34 -13.77 -15.09 -10.28
C ALA A 34 -14.82 -14.40 -11.17
N PRO A 35 -14.72 -14.52 -12.51
CA PRO A 35 -15.65 -13.85 -13.43
C PRO A 35 -17.12 -14.26 -13.25
N ASP A 36 -17.39 -15.47 -12.77
CA ASP A 36 -18.73 -16.00 -12.50
C ASP A 36 -19.32 -15.48 -11.19
N GLU A 37 -18.48 -15.12 -10.21
CA GLU A 37 -18.90 -14.50 -8.94
C GLU A 37 -19.25 -13.02 -9.08
N LEU A 38 -18.90 -12.39 -10.21
CA LEU A 38 -19.20 -10.99 -10.50
C LEU A 38 -20.67 -10.78 -10.89
N SER A 39 -21.55 -10.85 -9.88
CA SER A 39 -22.98 -10.51 -10.02
C SER A 39 -23.22 -9.00 -9.98
N GLU A 40 -24.41 -8.55 -10.40
CA GLU A 40 -24.77 -7.12 -10.31
C GLU A 40 -24.68 -6.57 -8.89
N GLN A 41 -25.07 -7.37 -7.88
CA GLN A 41 -25.03 -6.93 -6.50
C GLN A 41 -23.58 -6.75 -6.03
N VAL A 42 -22.73 -7.75 -6.25
CA VAL A 42 -21.30 -7.68 -5.93
C VAL A 42 -20.63 -6.52 -6.66
N ALA A 43 -21.02 -6.27 -7.90
CA ALA A 43 -20.51 -5.17 -8.70
C ALA A 43 -20.92 -3.80 -8.11
N ARG A 44 -22.18 -3.63 -7.69
CA ARG A 44 -22.65 -2.42 -6.99
C ARG A 44 -21.92 -2.22 -5.66
N ASP A 45 -21.76 -3.28 -4.87
CA ASP A 45 -21.03 -3.23 -3.60
C ASP A 45 -19.56 -2.84 -3.81
N LEU A 46 -18.93 -3.34 -4.88
CA LEU A 46 -17.57 -2.96 -5.29
C LEU A 46 -17.50 -1.49 -5.70
N ILE A 47 -18.46 -0.98 -6.44
CA ILE A 47 -18.51 0.45 -6.74
C ILE A 47 -18.73 1.24 -5.47
N GLU A 48 -19.69 0.91 -4.63
CA GLU A 48 -19.97 1.69 -3.44
C GLU A 48 -18.81 1.75 -2.45
N ASN A 49 -18.11 0.63 -2.23
CA ASN A 49 -17.05 0.53 -1.23
C ASN A 49 -15.63 0.75 -1.79
N ASN A 50 -15.44 0.69 -3.11
CA ASN A 50 -14.13 0.77 -3.76
C ASN A 50 -14.12 1.73 -4.96
N SER A 51 -15.19 2.50 -5.20
CA SER A 51 -15.13 3.65 -6.11
C SER A 51 -14.56 4.89 -5.49
N ASP A 52 -14.62 4.95 -4.17
CA ASP A 52 -14.34 6.19 -3.49
C ASP A 52 -12.84 6.30 -3.34
N GLY A 53 -12.35 7.50 -3.62
CA GLY A 53 -10.96 7.85 -3.47
C GLY A 53 -10.48 7.69 -2.02
N PRO A 54 -9.45 8.44 -1.61
CA PRO A 54 -8.89 8.27 -0.28
C PRO A 54 -9.93 8.58 0.81
N ARG A 55 -10.20 7.62 1.69
CA ARG A 55 -11.03 7.85 2.89
C ARG A 55 -10.19 8.48 3.97
N VAL A 56 -10.40 9.75 4.26
CA VAL A 56 -9.66 10.50 5.29
C VAL A 56 -10.11 10.05 6.69
N LEU A 57 -9.17 9.61 7.52
CA LEU A 57 -9.39 9.20 8.92
C LEU A 57 -9.16 10.34 9.91
N GLY A 58 -8.36 11.34 9.53
CA GLY A 58 -8.06 12.52 10.35
C GLY A 58 -6.60 12.96 10.23
N THR A 59 -6.15 13.79 11.16
CA THR A 59 -4.80 14.37 11.16
C THR A 59 -3.90 13.64 12.16
N ASP A 60 -2.67 13.33 11.74
CA ASP A 60 -1.64 12.79 12.65
C ASP A 60 -1.14 13.91 13.60
N PRO A 61 -1.23 13.74 14.93
CA PRO A 61 -0.76 14.74 15.89
C PRO A 61 0.76 14.97 15.87
N GLN A 62 1.55 14.02 15.37
CA GLN A 62 3.02 14.16 15.36
C GLN A 62 3.53 14.95 14.16
N THR A 63 2.97 14.70 12.99
CA THR A 63 3.43 15.32 11.72
C THR A 63 2.49 16.43 11.22
N GLY A 64 1.24 16.47 11.68
CA GLY A 64 0.21 17.35 11.13
C GLY A 64 -0.30 16.93 9.75
N GLY A 65 0.14 15.79 9.21
CA GLY A 65 -0.31 15.26 7.92
C GLY A 65 -1.70 14.62 8.00
N SER A 66 -2.37 14.53 6.85
CA SER A 66 -3.65 13.81 6.71
C SER A 66 -3.39 12.31 6.60
N VAL A 67 -4.12 11.52 7.40
CA VAL A 67 -4.09 10.07 7.37
C VAL A 67 -5.30 9.58 6.59
N GLU A 68 -5.06 8.84 5.52
CA GLU A 68 -6.09 8.35 4.61
C GLU A 68 -5.96 6.84 4.38
N VAL A 69 -7.09 6.18 4.13
CA VAL A 69 -7.18 4.78 3.70
C VAL A 69 -7.43 4.75 2.21
N ARG A 70 -6.64 3.95 1.50
CA ARG A 70 -6.70 3.80 0.04
C ARG A 70 -6.71 2.33 -0.33
N ASN A 71 -7.39 1.99 -1.42
CA ASN A 71 -7.34 0.66 -2.01
C ASN A 71 -6.35 0.65 -3.17
N GLY A 72 -5.30 -0.17 -3.07
CA GLY A 72 -4.28 -0.32 -4.10
C GLY A 72 -4.19 -1.74 -4.65
N ARG A 73 -3.30 -1.92 -5.64
CA ARG A 73 -3.04 -3.23 -6.27
C ARG A 73 -2.60 -4.34 -5.30
N PHE A 74 -2.06 -3.96 -4.14
CA PHE A 74 -1.54 -4.85 -3.11
C PHE A 74 -2.50 -5.02 -1.93
N GLY A 75 -3.75 -4.52 -2.05
CA GLY A 75 -4.73 -4.47 -0.98
C GLY A 75 -4.88 -3.06 -0.39
N ALA A 76 -5.75 -2.97 0.62
CA ALA A 76 -5.98 -1.74 1.36
C ALA A 76 -4.72 -1.31 2.15
N TYR A 77 -4.44 -0.02 2.14
CA TYR A 77 -3.32 0.57 2.86
C TYR A 77 -3.69 1.93 3.44
N VAL A 78 -2.99 2.31 4.51
CA VAL A 78 -3.01 3.68 5.03
C VAL A 78 -1.83 4.47 4.49
N ALA A 79 -2.05 5.74 4.19
CA ALA A 79 -1.02 6.68 3.79
C ALA A 79 -1.07 7.93 4.66
N LEU A 80 0.11 8.45 4.99
CA LEU A 80 0.29 9.77 5.56
C LEU A 80 0.66 10.74 4.45
N VAL A 81 -0.24 11.69 4.17
CA VAL A 81 -0.02 12.78 3.22
C VAL A 81 0.35 14.03 4.00
N GLU A 82 1.58 14.50 3.85
CA GLU A 82 1.98 15.78 4.43
C GLU A 82 1.32 16.93 3.66
N ALA A 83 1.00 18.04 4.33
CA ALA A 83 0.33 19.20 3.72
C ALA A 83 1.09 19.81 2.51
N SER A 84 2.38 19.50 2.34
CA SER A 84 3.19 19.93 1.19
C SER A 84 3.16 18.95 0.00
N ASP A 85 2.47 17.81 0.15
CA ASP A 85 2.40 16.71 -0.82
C ASP A 85 1.03 16.54 -1.48
N GLU A 86 0.02 17.33 -1.10
CA GLU A 86 -1.33 17.32 -1.69
C GLU A 86 -1.33 17.50 -3.23
N ALA A 87 -0.29 18.12 -3.78
CA ALA A 87 -0.08 18.29 -5.23
C ALA A 87 0.47 17.04 -5.97
N SER A 88 0.56 15.87 -5.31
CA SER A 88 1.02 14.61 -5.93
C SER A 88 -0.04 13.52 -6.02
N GLY A 89 -1.27 13.83 -5.59
CA GLY A 89 -2.44 12.95 -5.62
C GLY A 89 -3.18 12.91 -6.97
N GLU A 90 -2.87 13.79 -7.91
CA GLU A 90 -3.28 13.62 -9.30
C GLU A 90 -2.42 12.52 -9.96
N ASP A 91 -3.06 11.38 -10.13
CA ASP A 91 -2.88 10.46 -11.25
C ASP A 91 -1.51 10.50 -11.95
N LYS A 92 -0.48 9.89 -11.34
CA LYS A 92 0.72 9.45 -12.07
C LYS A 92 0.45 8.19 -12.90
N SER A 93 -0.65 8.15 -13.65
CA SER A 93 -0.87 7.19 -14.72
C SER A 93 -0.40 7.69 -16.09
N GLN A 94 0.54 8.63 -16.16
CA GLN A 94 1.36 8.95 -17.35
C GLN A 94 2.79 9.23 -16.88
N ALA A 95 3.91 8.78 -17.46
CA ALA A 95 4.33 8.00 -18.61
C ALA A 95 5.49 7.09 -18.09
N THR A 96 5.96 6.03 -18.75
CA THR A 96 6.77 6.06 -19.98
C THR A 96 6.69 4.74 -20.73
N ASP A 97 6.35 4.89 -22.01
CA ASP A 97 6.86 4.28 -23.24
C ASP A 97 7.62 2.93 -23.24
N ASP A 98 7.23 2.16 -24.27
CA ASP A 98 7.85 1.09 -25.02
C ASP A 98 8.97 0.23 -24.40
N SER A 99 8.75 -1.09 -24.38
CA SER A 99 9.53 -1.99 -25.25
C SER A 99 9.05 -3.42 -25.11
N ALA A 100 8.58 -3.94 -26.24
CA ALA A 100 8.53 -5.36 -26.51
C ALA A 100 9.92 -6.01 -26.33
N LYS A 101 9.88 -7.34 -26.23
CA LYS A 101 10.93 -8.29 -26.69
C LYS A 101 11.91 -8.83 -25.64
N THR A 102 11.55 -10.03 -25.16
CA THR A 102 12.36 -11.25 -24.99
C THR A 102 13.84 -11.15 -24.59
N GLY A 103 14.20 -11.92 -23.55
CA GLY A 103 15.37 -12.80 -23.62
C GLY A 103 16.53 -12.51 -22.66
N ALA A 104 16.72 -13.43 -21.72
CA ALA A 104 17.99 -13.99 -21.23
C ALA A 104 19.11 -13.10 -20.64
N LYS A 105 19.43 -13.45 -19.38
CA LYS A 105 20.77 -13.57 -18.74
C LYS A 105 21.62 -12.32 -18.44
N SER A 106 22.04 -12.34 -17.16
CA SER A 106 23.40 -12.09 -16.64
C SER A 106 23.71 -10.74 -15.96
N SER A 107 23.95 -10.86 -14.65
CA SER A 107 25.09 -10.36 -13.86
C SER A 107 25.52 -8.88 -13.93
N ALA A 108 25.57 -8.33 -12.71
CA ALA A 108 26.61 -7.47 -12.15
C ALA A 108 26.58 -5.96 -12.46
N LYS A 109 26.30 -5.22 -11.37
CA LYS A 109 27.06 -4.05 -10.89
C LYS A 109 26.99 -2.76 -11.71
N SER A 110 26.18 -1.82 -11.24
CA SER A 110 26.62 -0.42 -11.12
C SER A 110 25.86 0.34 -10.03
N SER A 111 26.60 0.65 -8.97
CA SER A 111 26.33 1.66 -7.98
C SER A 111 26.65 3.05 -8.55
N ALA A 112 25.69 3.98 -8.58
CA ALA A 112 25.93 5.44 -8.58
C ALA A 112 24.60 6.20 -8.38
N LYS A 113 24.16 6.38 -7.13
CA LYS A 113 24.12 7.68 -6.42
C LYS A 113 23.72 8.89 -7.29
N SER A 114 22.41 9.12 -7.43
CA SER A 114 21.88 10.47 -7.63
C SER A 114 21.23 10.97 -6.33
N LYS A 115 21.94 11.91 -5.70
CA LYS A 115 21.55 12.66 -4.51
C LYS A 115 20.43 13.62 -4.91
N LYS A 116 19.18 13.16 -4.83
CA LYS A 116 17.99 14.02 -4.94
C LYS A 116 17.57 14.41 -3.53
N THR A 117 17.45 15.72 -3.30
CA THR A 117 16.92 16.35 -2.08
C THR A 117 15.81 15.51 -1.47
N ALA A 118 15.99 15.12 -0.20
CA ALA A 118 15.14 14.17 0.49
C ALA A 118 13.78 14.78 0.82
N LYS A 119 12.90 14.88 -0.19
CA LYS A 119 11.47 14.92 0.10
C LYS A 119 11.16 13.61 0.80
N ALA A 120 10.73 13.67 2.06
CA ALA A 120 10.45 12.48 2.85
C ALA A 120 9.49 11.61 2.04
N LYS A 121 9.83 10.32 1.86
CA LYS A 121 8.89 9.43 1.18
C LYS A 121 7.63 9.37 2.05
N PRO A 122 6.43 9.49 1.46
CA PRO A 122 5.19 9.42 2.22
C PRO A 122 5.18 8.10 2.99
N LYS A 123 4.86 8.16 4.28
CA LYS A 123 4.76 6.95 5.10
C LYS A 123 3.49 6.21 4.71
N MET A 124 3.62 4.90 4.46
CA MET A 124 2.52 4.05 4.05
C MET A 124 2.62 2.73 4.79
N ALA A 125 1.48 2.13 5.13
CA ALA A 125 1.43 0.81 5.75
C ALA A 125 0.22 0.04 5.24
N SER A 126 0.44 -1.24 4.88
CA SER A 126 -0.66 -2.13 4.49
C SER A 126 -1.51 -2.51 5.70
N LEU A 127 -2.83 -2.59 5.50
CA LEU A 127 -3.74 -3.14 6.51
C LEU A 127 -3.43 -4.62 6.77
N PHE A 128 -3.81 -5.10 7.96
CA PHE A 128 -3.83 -6.54 8.22
C PHE A 128 -4.98 -7.20 7.47
N LYS A 129 -4.84 -8.50 7.15
CA LYS A 129 -5.88 -9.28 6.46
C LYS A 129 -7.23 -9.28 7.20
N THR A 130 -7.22 -9.11 8.52
CA THR A 130 -8.42 -9.10 9.36
C THR A 130 -9.02 -7.71 9.55
N MET A 131 -8.37 -6.65 9.04
CA MET A 131 -8.86 -5.28 9.13
C MET A 131 -9.68 -4.92 7.90
N ASP A 132 -10.80 -4.25 8.12
CA ASP A 132 -11.67 -3.73 7.07
C ASP A 132 -11.37 -2.23 6.82
N PRO A 133 -11.08 -1.80 5.58
CA PRO A 133 -10.89 -0.39 5.24
C PRO A 133 -12.08 0.52 5.62
N ALA A 134 -13.30 -0.02 5.68
CA ALA A 134 -14.49 0.75 6.05
C ALA A 134 -14.58 1.04 7.55
N THR A 135 -14.06 0.16 8.40
CA THR A 135 -14.20 0.26 9.87
C THR A 135 -12.94 0.74 10.57
N ILE A 136 -11.81 0.82 9.87
CA ILE A 136 -10.54 1.20 10.49
C ILE A 136 -10.57 2.63 11.05
N THR A 137 -9.90 2.81 12.20
CA THR A 137 -9.84 4.08 12.93
C THR A 137 -8.50 4.79 12.73
N LEU A 138 -8.48 6.10 12.98
CA LEU A 138 -7.23 6.89 12.98
C LEU A 138 -6.17 6.30 13.90
N GLN A 139 -6.56 5.86 15.10
CA GLN A 139 -5.65 5.28 16.09
C GLN A 139 -4.98 4.01 15.57
N ASP A 140 -5.72 3.16 14.86
CA ASP A 140 -5.17 1.93 14.29
C ASP A 140 -4.27 2.23 13.10
N ALA A 141 -4.64 3.20 12.26
CA ALA A 141 -3.79 3.68 11.18
C ALA A 141 -2.44 4.22 11.68
N LEU A 142 -2.44 4.99 12.77
CA LEU A 142 -1.21 5.51 13.38
C LEU A 142 -0.32 4.37 13.94
N LYS A 143 -0.90 3.29 14.47
CA LYS A 143 -0.14 2.10 14.87
C LYS A 143 0.52 1.42 13.67
N LEU A 144 -0.21 1.29 12.55
CA LEU A 144 0.31 0.69 11.33
C LEU A 144 1.46 1.51 10.72
N LEU A 145 1.33 2.84 10.69
CA LEU A 145 2.35 3.76 10.18
C LEU A 145 3.65 3.78 11.01
N ASN A 146 3.60 3.26 12.25
CA ASN A 146 4.74 3.18 13.16
C ASN A 146 5.44 1.81 13.14
N LEU A 147 5.06 0.88 12.26
CA LEU A 147 5.83 -0.34 12.01
C LEU A 147 7.16 0.02 11.28
N PRO A 148 8.28 -0.68 11.52
CA PRO A 148 8.51 -1.85 12.39
C PRO A 148 8.45 -1.55 13.89
N ARG A 149 7.75 -2.42 14.65
CA ARG A 149 7.73 -2.32 16.12
C ARG A 149 8.86 -3.14 16.73
N LEU A 150 9.72 -2.51 17.52
CA LEU A 150 10.71 -3.22 18.33
C LEU A 150 10.02 -4.09 19.39
N VAL A 151 10.32 -5.39 19.39
CA VAL A 151 9.81 -6.35 20.38
C VAL A 151 10.81 -6.52 21.52
N GLY A 152 12.10 -6.57 21.21
CA GLY A 152 13.16 -6.70 22.20
C GLY A 152 14.53 -6.90 21.56
N VAL A 153 15.56 -6.93 22.40
CA VAL A 153 16.93 -7.28 22.04
C VAL A 153 17.28 -8.57 22.78
N VAL A 154 17.77 -9.57 22.05
CA VAL A 154 18.18 -10.86 22.59
C VAL A 154 19.68 -10.99 22.40
N GLU A 155 20.37 -11.41 23.45
CA GLU A 155 21.78 -11.77 23.39
C GLU A 155 21.90 -13.27 23.13
N GLU A 156 22.62 -13.64 22.08
CA GLU A 156 22.90 -15.04 21.74
C GLU A 156 24.40 -15.26 21.71
N VAL A 157 24.80 -16.45 22.16
CA VAL A 157 26.19 -16.90 22.12
C VAL A 157 26.35 -17.78 20.89
N ASP A 158 27.22 -17.39 19.98
CA ASP A 158 27.51 -18.19 18.80
C ASP A 158 28.32 -19.44 19.16
N GLU A 159 28.43 -20.38 18.21
CA GLU A 159 29.27 -21.59 18.32
C GLU A 159 30.75 -21.28 18.62
N GLN A 160 31.18 -20.04 18.43
CA GLN A 160 32.54 -19.53 18.67
C GLN A 160 32.70 -18.84 20.05
N GLY A 161 31.63 -18.76 20.85
CA GLY A 161 31.65 -18.14 22.18
C GLY A 161 31.48 -16.62 22.18
N GLU A 162 31.26 -15.98 21.03
CA GLU A 162 31.01 -14.54 20.93
C GLU A 162 29.55 -14.21 21.23
N VAL A 163 29.32 -13.18 22.05
CA VAL A 163 27.97 -12.67 22.37
C VAL A 163 27.53 -11.70 21.28
N LYS A 164 26.51 -12.06 20.51
CA LYS A 164 25.88 -11.20 19.51
C LYS A 164 24.53 -10.68 20.01
N ARG A 165 24.32 -9.37 19.87
CA ARG A 165 23.03 -8.72 20.12
C ARG A 165 22.15 -8.78 18.87
N ALA A 166 20.98 -9.37 19.01
CA ALA A 166 19.99 -9.48 17.96
C ALA A 166 18.75 -8.63 18.30
N ARG A 167 18.42 -7.69 17.42
CA ARG A 167 17.22 -6.86 17.50
C ARG A 167 16.05 -7.59 16.83
N ILE A 168 14.95 -7.76 17.55
CA ILE A 168 13.73 -8.42 17.06
C ILE A 168 12.66 -7.36 16.79
N GLU A 169 12.20 -7.27 15.55
CA GLU A 169 11.18 -6.32 15.11
C GLU A 169 9.96 -7.03 14.52
N ALA A 170 8.77 -6.53 14.83
CA ALA A 170 7.50 -7.00 14.28
C ALA A 170 7.06 -6.12 13.10
N ASN A 171 6.72 -6.78 12.00
CA ASN A 171 6.33 -6.17 10.73
C ASN A 171 5.05 -6.80 10.17
N ASN A 172 4.46 -6.14 9.17
CA ASN A 172 3.36 -6.68 8.38
C ASN A 172 3.81 -6.91 6.93
N GLY A 173 3.46 -8.06 6.35
CA GLY A 173 3.81 -8.41 4.98
C GLY A 173 2.68 -9.11 4.25
N ARG A 174 2.95 -9.53 3.01
CA ARG A 174 1.96 -10.22 2.14
C ARG A 174 1.30 -11.44 2.79
N TYR A 175 2.06 -12.18 3.59
CA TYR A 175 1.61 -13.41 4.24
C TYR A 175 1.11 -13.20 5.67
N GLY A 176 0.99 -11.95 6.10
CA GLY A 176 0.59 -11.58 7.46
C GLY A 176 1.76 -11.07 8.31
N PRO A 177 1.53 -10.91 9.63
CA PRO A 177 2.52 -10.41 10.56
C PRO A 177 3.71 -11.36 10.69
N TYR A 178 4.92 -10.80 10.78
CA TYR A 178 6.15 -11.58 10.91
C TYR A 178 7.17 -10.86 11.78
N LEU A 179 8.13 -11.62 12.31
CA LEU A 179 9.26 -11.10 13.07
C LEU A 179 10.53 -11.13 12.21
N THR A 180 11.32 -10.07 12.28
CA THR A 180 12.66 -10.00 11.71
C THR A 180 13.68 -9.93 12.84
N LYS A 181 14.69 -10.80 12.76
CA LYS A 181 15.83 -10.81 13.67
C LYS A 181 17.04 -10.28 12.93
N THR A 182 17.58 -9.16 13.39
CA THR A 182 18.74 -8.51 12.78
C THR A 182 19.84 -8.40 13.82
N TYR A 183 21.03 -8.94 13.51
CA TYR A 183 22.19 -8.80 14.39
C TYR A 183 22.76 -7.39 14.27
N GLU A 184 23.06 -6.77 15.41
CA GLU A 184 23.77 -5.51 15.43
C GLU A 184 25.19 -5.74 14.91
N ARG A 185 25.56 -4.99 13.86
CA ARG A 185 26.91 -5.06 13.32
C ARG A 185 27.83 -4.26 14.24
N THR A 186 28.66 -4.97 14.99
CA THR A 186 29.76 -4.39 15.77
C THR A 186 30.83 -3.81 14.85
#